data_AF-A0A1C6BYW7-F1
#
_entry.id   AF-A0A1C6BYW7-F1
#
_cell.length_a   1.000
_cell.length_b   1.000
_cell.length_c   1.000
_cell.angle_alpha   90.00
_cell.angle_beta   90.00
_cell.angle_gamma   90.00
#
_symmetry.space_group_name_H-M   'P 1'
#
loop_
_entity.id
_entity.type
_entity.pdbx_description
1 polymer ?
#
loop_
_entity_poly.entity_id
_entity_poly.type
_entity_poly.pdbx_seq_one_letter_code
_entity_poly.pdbx_strand_id
1 'polypeptide(L)' 'MSSFRIPLVWQMYGHVDVEADTLDDAIEYALGPDCPLPEGEYVDDSIQVDDLVLNQEATHESHQ' A
#
# COMPACT_ATOMS: atom_id res chain seq x y z
N MET A 1 3.29 25.35 18.67
CA MET A 1 3.55 23.97 18.23
C MET A 1 3.24 23.91 16.75
N SER A 2 4.11 23.30 15.95
CA SER A 2 3.87 23.10 14.52
C SER A 2 3.20 21.74 14.30
N SER A 3 2.30 21.66 13.32
CA SER A 3 1.67 20.41 12.90
C SER A 3 2.29 19.98 11.57
N PHE A 4 2.58 18.69 11.42
CA PHE A 4 3.13 18.11 10.19
C PHE A 4 2.25 16.95 9.76
N ARG A 5 2.08 16.78 8.46
CA ARG A 5 1.44 15.62 7.85
C ARG A 5 2.53 14.78 7.21
N ILE A 6 2.63 13.50 7.59
CA ILE A 6 3.65 12.58 7.07
C ILE A 6 2.91 11.40 6.40
N PRO A 7 3.13 11.14 5.09
CA PRO A 7 2.56 9.99 4.43
C PRO A 7 3.33 8.74 4.85
N LEU A 8 2.60 7.70 5.27
CA LEU A 8 3.16 6.45 5.77
C LEU A 8 2.54 5.26 5.01
N VAL A 9 3.36 4.25 4.77
CA VAL A 9 2.98 2.98 4.16
C VAL A 9 3.28 1.84 5.14
N TRP A 10 2.39 0.86 5.15
CA TRP A 10 2.53 -0.39 5.90
C TRP A 10 2.39 -1.57 4.96
N GLN A 11 3.16 -2.64 5.19
CA GLN A 11 2.97 -3.90 4.49
C GLN A 11 1.89 -4.73 5.19
N MET A 12 1.13 -5.50 4.44
CA MET A 12 0.09 -6.40 4.94
C MET A 12 0.46 -7.84 4.61
N TYR A 13 0.31 -8.75 5.58
CA TYR A 13 0.51 -10.17 5.39
C TYR A 13 -0.81 -10.91 5.67
N GLY A 14 -1.33 -11.57 4.65
CA GLY A 14 -2.60 -12.29 4.71
C GLY A 14 -2.83 -13.13 3.47
N HIS A 15 -4.05 -13.64 3.32
CA HIS A 15 -4.45 -14.44 2.18
C HIS A 15 -5.70 -13.85 1.52
N VAL A 16 -5.87 -14.14 0.24
CA VAL A 16 -7.11 -13.91 -0.50
C VAL A 16 -7.59 -15.26 -1.02
N ASP A 17 -8.88 -15.55 -0.84
CA ASP A 17 -9.51 -16.70 -1.47
C ASP A 17 -9.93 -16.31 -2.89
N VAL A 18 -9.39 -17.03 -3.88
CA VAL A 18 -9.61 -16.76 -5.30
C VAL A 18 -10.22 -17.99 -5.97
N GLU A 19 -11.35 -17.80 -6.64
CA GLU A 19 -11.94 -18.81 -7.51
C GLU A 19 -11.36 -18.65 -8.93
N ALA A 20 -10.62 -19.65 -9.41
CA ALA A 20 -10.04 -19.66 -10.76
C ALA A 20 -9.87 -21.08 -11.29
N ASP A 21 -9.74 -21.22 -12.61
CA ASP A 21 -9.58 -22.50 -13.28
C ASP A 21 -8.15 -23.08 -13.14
N THR A 22 -7.15 -22.21 -12.96
CA THR A 22 -5.75 -22.60 -12.73
C THR A 22 -5.10 -21.76 -11.63
N LEU A 23 -3.99 -22.26 -11.09
CA LEU A 23 -3.19 -21.51 -10.10
C LEU A 23 -2.58 -20.24 -10.71
N ASP A 24 -2.15 -20.30 -11.98
CA ASP A 24 -1.61 -19.13 -12.67
C ASP A 24 -2.67 -18.03 -12.81
N ASP A 25 -3.91 -18.38 -13.20
CA ASP A 25 -5.03 -17.43 -13.27
C ASP A 25 -5.33 -16.81 -11.89
N ALA A 26 -5.28 -17.63 -10.82
CA ALA A 26 -5.48 -17.14 -9.46
C ALA A 26 -4.39 -16.15 -9.02
N ILE A 27 -3.12 -16.39 -9.38
CA ILE A 27 -1.99 -15.51 -9.10
C ILE A 27 -2.11 -14.21 -9.90
N GLU A 28 -2.44 -14.28 -11.19
CA GLU A 28 -2.64 -13.10 -12.02
C GLU A 28 -3.76 -12.21 -11.46
N TYR A 29 -4.87 -12.81 -11.04
CA TYR A 29 -5.94 -12.07 -10.36
C TYR A 29 -5.45 -11.44 -9.04
N ALA A 30 -4.76 -12.20 -8.19
CA ALA A 30 -4.30 -11.71 -6.89
C ALA A 30 -3.29 -10.55 -6.97
N LEU A 31 -2.52 -10.46 -8.07
CA LEU A 31 -1.60 -9.35 -8.34
C LEU A 31 -2.27 -8.16 -9.05
N GLY A 32 -3.52 -8.32 -9.48
CA GLY A 32 -4.28 -7.33 -10.21
C GLY A 32 -4.87 -6.23 -9.32
N PRO A 33 -5.24 -5.08 -9.90
CA PRO A 33 -5.82 -3.95 -9.17
C PRO A 33 -7.24 -4.21 -8.64
N ASP A 34 -7.92 -5.23 -9.18
CA ASP A 34 -9.28 -5.61 -8.80
C ASP A 34 -9.31 -6.59 -7.61
N CYS A 35 -8.14 -7.06 -7.15
CA CYS A 35 -8.04 -7.93 -5.98
C CYS A 35 -8.24 -7.09 -4.70
N PRO A 36 -9.12 -7.50 -3.77
CA PRO A 36 -9.24 -6.84 -2.48
C PRO A 36 -7.95 -6.99 -1.66
N LEU A 37 -7.83 -6.19 -0.60
CA LEU A 37 -6.77 -6.39 0.38
C LEU A 37 -6.90 -7.79 1.01
N PRO A 38 -5.77 -8.46 1.29
CA PRO A 38 -5.79 -9.78 1.92
C PRO A 38 -6.38 -9.72 3.32
N GLU A 39 -7.05 -10.79 3.72
CA GLU A 39 -7.45 -10.99 5.11
C GLU A 39 -6.20 -11.35 5.92
N GLY A 40 -5.76 -10.41 6.77
CA GLY A 40 -4.51 -10.55 7.51
C GLY A 40 -4.17 -9.34 8.37
N GLU A 41 -2.95 -9.34 8.88
CA GLU A 41 -2.44 -8.32 9.80
C GLU A 41 -1.38 -7.46 9.10
N TYR A 42 -1.20 -6.23 9.59
CA TYR A 42 -0.05 -5.43 9.19
C TYR A 42 1.23 -6.10 9.70
N VAL A 43 2.27 -6.05 8.88
CA VAL A 43 3.58 -6.59 9.25
C VAL A 43 4.21 -5.64 10.26
N ASP A 44 4.51 -6.15 11.44
CA ASP A 44 5.25 -5.41 12.46
C ASP A 44 6.57 -4.87 11.89
N ASP A 45 6.93 -3.66 12.29
CA ASP A 45 8.14 -2.95 11.84
C ASP A 45 8.25 -2.69 10.32
N SER A 46 7.16 -2.85 9.56
CA SER A 46 7.12 -2.54 8.12
C SER A 46 6.78 -1.08 7.79
N ILE A 47 6.59 -0.24 8.81
CA ILE A 47 6.23 1.16 8.62
C ILE A 47 7.34 1.93 7.91
N GLN A 48 6.98 2.62 6.83
CA GLN A 48 7.91 3.44 6.06
C GLN A 48 7.24 4.76 5.65
N VAL A 49 8.05 5.81 5.47
CA VAL A 49 7.58 7.08 4.90
C VAL A 49 7.46 6.92 3.39
N ASP A 50 6.38 7.44 2.81
CA ASP A 50 6.27 7.57 1.36
C ASP A 50 7.07 8.80 0.92
N ASP A 51 8.35 8.60 0.63
CA ASP A 51 9.24 9.68 0.20
C ASP A 51 8.78 10.33 -1.12
N LEU A 52 8.10 9.59 -1.99
CA LEU A 52 7.63 10.14 -3.27
C LEU A 52 6.52 11.16 -3.02
N VAL A 53 5.52 10.80 -2.22
CA VAL A 53 4.41 11.69 -1.86
C VAL A 53 4.92 12.85 -1.02
N LEU A 54 5.77 12.58 -0.03
CA LEU A 54 6.31 13.62 0.84
C LEU A 54 7.06 14.71 0.04
N ASN A 55 7.90 14.30 -0.92
CA ASN A 55 8.64 15.25 -1.76
C ASN A 55 7.73 16.05 -2.71
N GLN A 56 6.67 15.42 -3.23
CA GLN A 56 5.66 16.11 -4.02
C GLN A 56 4.93 17.16 -3.19
N GLU A 57 4.43 16.80 -2.01
CA GLU A 57 3.76 17.74 -1.10
C GLU A 57 4.66 18.92 -0.75
N ALA A 58 5.92 18.67 -0.40
CA ALA A 58 6.90 19.73 -0.08
C ALA A 58 7.16 20.70 -1.26
N THR A 59 7.14 20.18 -2.49
CA THR A 59 7.32 21.00 -3.69
C THR A 59 6.09 21.87 -3.97
N HIS A 60 4.87 21.35 -3.74
CA HIS A 60 3.64 22.12 -3.90
C HIS A 60 3.52 23.25 -2.87
N GLU A 61 3.93 23.02 -1.62
CA GLU A 61 3.95 24.06 -0.57
C GLU A 61 4.96 25.18 -0.85
N SER A 62 6.02 24.90 -1.63
CA SER A 62 7.07 25.89 -1.97
C SER A 62 6.67 26.87 -3.08
N HIS A 63 5.53 26.63 -3.76
CA HIS A 63 5.03 27.44 -4.87
C HIS A 63 3.78 28.27 -4.53
N GLN A 64 3.41 28.36 -3.25
CA GLN A 64 2.29 29.15 -2.76
C GLN A 64 2.74 30.41 -2.00
#